data_AF-A0A376W7W8-F1
#
_entry.id   AF-A0A376W7W8-F1
#
_cell.length_a   1.000
_cell.length_b   1.000
_cell.length_c   1.000
_cell.angle_alpha   90.00
_cell.angle_beta   90.00
_cell.angle_gamma   90.00
#
_symmetry.space_group_name_H-M   'P 1'
#
loop_
_entity.id
_entity.type
_entity.pdbx_description
1 polymer ?
#
loop_
_entity_poly.entity_id
_entity_poly.type
_entity_poly.pdbx_seq_one_letter_code
_entity_poly.pdbx_strand_id
1 'polypeptide(L)'
;MKMLRDPLFWLIALFVALIFWLPYSQPLFAALFPQLPRPVYQQESFAALALAHFWLVGISSLFAVIIGTGAGIAVTRPWGAEFRPLVETIAAVGQTFPPVAVLAIAVPVIGFGLKPAIIALILYGVLPVLQATLAGWERLMPA
;
A
#
# COMPACT_ATOMS: atom_id res chain seq x y z
N MET A 1 -4.45 -34.06 -1.39
CA MET A 1 -5.82 -33.52 -1.23
C MET A 1 -5.94 -32.32 -0.27
N LYS A 2 -4.94 -31.98 0.56
CA LYS A 2 -5.00 -30.78 1.43
C LYS A 2 -5.07 -29.46 0.66
N MET A 3 -4.36 -29.35 -0.47
CA MET A 3 -4.27 -28.12 -1.28
C MET A 3 -5.61 -27.64 -1.87
N LEU A 4 -6.53 -28.57 -2.18
CA LEU A 4 -7.86 -28.25 -2.72
C LEU A 4 -8.84 -27.73 -1.66
N ARG A 5 -8.53 -27.92 -0.36
CA ARG A 5 -9.34 -27.39 0.74
C ARG A 5 -8.83 -26.04 1.26
N ASP A 6 -7.69 -25.58 0.76
CA ASP A 6 -7.08 -24.33 1.18
C ASP A 6 -7.79 -23.15 0.49
N PRO A 7 -8.41 -22.21 1.22
CA PRO A 7 -9.05 -21.04 0.62
C PRO A 7 -8.04 -20.15 -0.14
N LEU A 8 -6.77 -20.12 0.27
CA LEU A 8 -5.73 -19.32 -0.39
C LEU A 8 -5.52 -19.78 -1.83
N PHE A 9 -5.52 -21.09 -2.06
CA PHE A 9 -5.37 -21.66 -3.39
C PHE A 9 -6.48 -21.16 -4.34
N TRP A 10 -7.72 -21.19 -3.87
CA TRP A 10 -8.87 -20.72 -4.66
C TRP A 10 -8.85 -19.22 -4.90
N LEU A 11 -8.41 -18.43 -3.93
CA LEU A 11 -8.26 -16.98 -4.10
C LEU A 11 -7.18 -16.64 -5.14
N ILE A 12 -6.04 -17.33 -5.10
CA ILE A 12 -4.97 -17.16 -6.10
C ILE A 12 -5.49 -17.58 -7.48
N ALA A 13 -6.14 -18.75 -7.58
CA ALA A 13 -6.71 -19.23 -8.83
C ALA A 13 -7.74 -18.24 -9.40
N LEU A 14 -8.61 -17.69 -8.55
CA LEU A 14 -9.58 -16.66 -8.93
C LEU A 14 -8.89 -15.38 -9.39
N PHE A 15 -7.89 -14.89 -8.67
CA PHE A 15 -7.15 -13.69 -9.04
C PHE A 15 -6.47 -13.84 -10.40
N VAL A 16 -5.79 -14.98 -10.64
CA VAL A 16 -5.19 -15.30 -11.93
C VAL A 16 -6.25 -15.39 -13.01
N ALA A 17 -7.36 -16.09 -12.76
CA ALA A 17 -8.48 -16.17 -13.71
C ALA A 17 -9.04 -14.79 -14.06
N LEU A 18 -9.19 -13.89 -13.08
CA LEU A 18 -9.65 -12.52 -13.30
C LEU A 18 -8.69 -11.71 -14.18
N ILE A 19 -7.38 -11.83 -13.98
CA ILE A 19 -6.38 -11.15 -14.82
C ILE A 19 -6.58 -11.49 -16.30
N PHE A 20 -6.88 -12.76 -16.62
CA PHE A 20 -7.10 -13.20 -18.00
C PHE A 20 -8.53 -12.99 -18.49
N TRP A 21 -9.54 -13.00 -17.61
CA TRP A 21 -10.94 -12.79 -17.98
C TRP A 21 -11.26 -11.32 -18.22
N LEU A 22 -10.80 -10.41 -17.34
CA LEU A 22 -11.17 -8.99 -17.36
C LEU A 22 -11.05 -8.29 -18.73
N PRO A 23 -10.04 -8.58 -19.59
CA PRO A 23 -10.01 -8.06 -20.95
C PRO A 23 -11.30 -8.33 -21.77
N TYR A 24 -11.95 -9.47 -21.56
CA TYR A 24 -13.16 -9.89 -22.27
C TYR A 24 -14.47 -9.43 -21.60
N SER A 25 -14.40 -8.64 -20.53
CA SER A 25 -15.57 -8.18 -19.78
C SER A 25 -16.31 -7.00 -20.43
N GLN A 26 -15.78 -6.46 -21.54
CA GLN A 26 -16.36 -5.30 -22.25
C GLN A 26 -17.87 -5.40 -22.54
N PRO A 27 -18.44 -6.50 -23.09
CA PRO A 27 -19.88 -6.58 -23.35
C PRO A 27 -20.73 -6.50 -22.08
N LEU A 28 -20.25 -7.09 -20.97
CA LEU A 28 -20.91 -7.02 -19.68
C LEU A 28 -20.95 -5.55 -19.18
N PHE A 29 -19.81 -4.87 -19.21
CA PHE A 29 -19.76 -3.47 -18.76
C PHE A 29 -20.49 -2.52 -19.70
N ALA A 30 -20.53 -2.78 -21.01
CA ALA A 30 -21.31 -1.99 -21.95
C ALA A 30 -22.83 -2.12 -21.70
N ALA A 31 -23.30 -3.31 -21.30
CA ALA A 31 -24.70 -3.51 -20.92
C ALA A 31 -25.05 -2.79 -19.60
N LEU A 32 -24.14 -2.80 -18.63
CA LEU A 32 -24.34 -2.15 -17.33
C LEU A 32 -24.20 -0.61 -17.39
N PHE A 33 -23.31 -0.12 -18.25
CA PHE A 33 -22.98 1.30 -18.38
C PHE A 33 -23.07 1.77 -19.84
N PRO A 34 -24.28 1.79 -20.43
CA PRO A 34 -24.47 2.12 -21.84
C PRO A 34 -24.05 3.56 -22.20
N GLN A 35 -23.94 4.44 -21.21
CA GLN A 35 -23.53 5.84 -21.40
C GLN A 35 -22.01 6.00 -21.61
N LEU A 36 -21.19 4.99 -21.31
CA LEU A 36 -19.73 5.06 -21.40
C LEU A 36 -19.26 4.54 -22.78
N PRO A 37 -18.60 5.37 -23.62
CA PRO A 37 -18.13 4.94 -24.94
C PRO A 37 -17.06 3.84 -24.90
N ARG A 38 -16.28 3.80 -23.81
CA ARG A 38 -15.19 2.85 -23.58
C ARG A 38 -15.16 2.42 -22.12
N PRO A 39 -15.99 1.44 -21.72
CA PRO A 39 -16.10 1.05 -20.32
C PRO A 39 -14.91 0.23 -19.81
N VAL A 40 -14.11 -0.37 -20.70
CA VAL A 40 -12.89 -1.11 -20.36
C VAL A 40 -11.72 -0.51 -21.14
N TYR A 41 -10.67 -0.11 -20.42
CA TYR A 41 -9.44 0.42 -21.00
C TYR A 41 -8.42 -0.70 -21.16
N GLN A 42 -7.81 -0.81 -22.35
CA GLN A 42 -6.84 -1.86 -22.69
C GLN A 42 -5.51 -1.26 -23.19
N GLN A 43 -5.12 -0.09 -22.67
CA GLN A 43 -3.84 0.54 -23.00
C GLN A 43 -2.67 -0.35 -22.56
N GLU A 44 -2.82 -0.96 -21.38
CA GLU A 44 -1.90 -1.95 -20.82
C GLU A 44 -2.67 -3.22 -20.48
N SER A 45 -1.99 -4.36 -20.52
CA SER A 45 -2.61 -5.62 -20.10
C SER A 45 -2.86 -5.61 -18.58
N PHE A 46 -3.94 -6.26 -18.14
CA PHE A 46 -4.22 -6.43 -16.70
C PHE A 46 -3.07 -7.15 -15.97
N ALA A 47 -2.36 -8.06 -16.65
CA ALA A 47 -1.18 -8.72 -16.09
C ALA A 47 -0.02 -7.73 -15.86
N ALA A 48 0.24 -6.84 -16.82
CA ALA A 48 1.25 -5.79 -16.68
C ALA A 48 0.88 -4.80 -15.56
N LEU A 49 -0.39 -4.39 -15.49
CA LEU A 49 -0.90 -3.52 -14.42
C LEU A 49 -0.78 -4.19 -13.04
N ALA A 50 -1.13 -5.48 -12.94
CA ALA A 50 -0.99 -6.24 -11.70
C ALA A 50 0.48 -6.31 -11.28
N LEU A 51 1.40 -6.65 -12.19
CA LEU A 51 2.83 -6.71 -11.90
C LEU A 51 3.40 -5.34 -11.50
N ALA A 52 3.00 -4.28 -12.20
CA ALA A 52 3.38 -2.91 -11.85
C ALA A 52 2.90 -2.54 -10.44
N HIS A 53 1.69 -2.95 -10.07
CA HIS A 53 1.15 -2.75 -8.73
C HIS A 53 1.93 -3.55 -7.67
N PHE A 54 2.24 -4.83 -7.93
CA PHE A 54 3.07 -5.65 -7.04
C PHE A 54 4.45 -5.03 -6.80
N TRP A 55 5.10 -4.52 -7.85
CA TRP A 55 6.40 -3.86 -7.74
C TRP A 55 6.32 -2.57 -6.93
N LEU A 56 5.34 -1.73 -7.24
CA LEU A 56 5.10 -0.45 -6.56
C LEU A 56 4.82 -0.66 -5.07
N VAL A 57 3.95 -1.60 -4.72
CA VAL A 57 3.62 -1.92 -3.32
C VAL A 57 4.81 -2.57 -2.63
N GLY A 58 5.48 -3.52 -3.28
CA GLY A 58 6.62 -4.25 -2.70
C GLY A 58 7.77 -3.32 -2.33
N ILE A 59 8.20 -2.44 -3.25
CA ILE A 59 9.27 -1.48 -2.99
C ILE A 59 8.87 -0.49 -1.89
N SER A 60 7.71 0.15 -2.04
CA SER A 60 7.28 1.17 -1.07
C SER A 60 7.12 0.58 0.34
N SER A 61 6.55 -0.62 0.44
CA SER A 61 6.41 -1.33 1.71
C SER A 61 7.75 -1.71 2.32
N LEU A 62 8.71 -2.19 1.51
CA LEU A 62 10.05 -2.54 2.01
C LEU A 62 10.72 -1.32 2.68
N PHE A 63 10.73 -0.18 2.00
CA PHE A 63 11.31 1.05 2.55
C PHE A 63 10.52 1.56 3.76
N ALA A 64 9.19 1.53 3.71
CA ALA A 64 8.35 1.90 4.85
C ALA A 64 8.62 1.03 6.08
N VAL A 65 8.77 -0.29 5.89
CA VAL A 65 9.12 -1.24 6.95
C VAL A 65 10.48 -0.92 7.55
N ILE A 66 11.50 -0.72 6.72
CA ILE A 66 12.86 -0.40 7.18
C ILE A 66 12.85 0.90 8.00
N ILE A 67 12.26 1.97 7.45
CA ILE A 67 12.25 3.28 8.10
C ILE A 67 11.39 3.28 9.36
N GLY A 68 10.14 2.79 9.27
CA GLY A 68 9.20 2.78 10.39
C GLY A 68 9.64 1.88 11.53
N THR A 69 10.15 0.68 11.22
CA THR A 69 10.69 -0.23 12.24
C THR A 69 11.96 0.32 12.85
N GLY A 70 12.88 0.85 12.03
CA GLY A 70 14.12 1.46 12.51
C GLY A 70 13.87 2.65 13.44
N ALA A 71 12.94 3.54 13.06
CA ALA A 71 12.53 4.67 13.89
C ALA A 71 11.87 4.21 15.19
N GLY A 72 10.97 3.22 15.13
CA GLY A 72 10.32 2.64 16.31
C GLY A 72 11.32 2.02 17.28
N ILE A 73 12.30 1.27 16.76
CA ILE A 73 13.37 0.73 17.60
C ILE A 73 14.23 1.85 18.18
N ALA A 74 14.59 2.87 17.40
CA ALA A 74 15.45 3.96 17.87
C ALA A 74 14.83 4.69 19.08
N VAL A 75 13.54 5.01 19.03
CA VAL A 75 12.85 5.72 20.14
C VAL A 75 12.54 4.84 21.36
N THR A 76 12.70 3.52 21.26
CA THR A 76 12.61 2.61 22.43
C THR A 76 13.93 2.47 23.17
N ARG A 77 15.03 3.02 22.64
CA ARG A 77 16.36 2.96 23.28
C ARG A 77 16.59 4.18 24.19
N PRO A 78 17.44 4.07 25.22
CA PRO A 78 17.64 5.16 26.19
C PRO A 78 18.02 6.51 25.55
N TRP A 79 18.89 6.49 24.54
CA TRP A 79 19.32 7.66 23.77
C TRP A 79 18.25 8.27 22.85
N GLY A 80 17.19 7.52 22.51
CA GLY A 80 16.10 7.97 21.64
C GLY A 80 14.76 8.18 22.35
N ALA A 81 14.66 7.79 23.62
CA ALA A 81 13.41 7.79 24.39
C ALA A 81 12.78 9.18 24.51
N GLU A 82 13.58 10.24 24.58
CA GLU A 82 13.10 11.62 24.64
C GLU A 82 12.32 12.05 23.38
N PHE A 83 12.59 11.42 22.22
CA PHE A 83 11.91 11.73 20.96
C PHE A 83 10.61 10.96 20.77
N ARG A 84 10.31 9.99 21.64
CA ARG A 84 9.12 9.14 21.51
C ARG A 84 7.81 9.95 21.39
N PRO A 85 7.51 10.94 22.26
CA PRO A 85 6.26 11.71 22.16
C PRO A 85 6.16 12.50 20.85
N LEU A 86 7.28 13.03 20.37
CA LEU A 86 7.34 13.75 19.10
C LEU A 86 7.00 12.82 17.93
N VAL A 87 7.62 11.65 17.90
CA VAL A 87 7.42 10.64 16.85
C VAL A 87 5.98 10.11 16.85
N GLU A 88 5.39 9.86 18.02
CA GLU A 88 3.98 9.49 18.17
C GLU A 88 3.04 10.60 17.71
N THR A 89 3.34 11.86 18.04
CA THR A 89 2.55 13.02 17.60
C THR A 89 2.59 13.17 16.09
N ILE A 90 3.77 13.08 15.47
CA ILE A 90 3.91 13.14 14.01
C ILE A 90 3.12 12.01 13.35
N ALA A 91 3.19 10.80 13.90
CA ALA A 91 2.44 9.67 13.37
C ALA A 91 0.92 9.87 13.49
N ALA A 92 0.43 10.36 14.64
CA ALA A 92 -0.98 10.65 14.84
C ALA A 92 -1.47 11.73 13.86
N VAL A 93 -0.74 12.83 13.70
CA VAL A 93 -1.09 13.91 12.78
C VAL A 93 -1.04 13.41 11.33
N GLY A 94 0.02 12.71 10.94
CA GLY A 94 0.16 12.24 9.57
C GLY A 94 -0.91 11.22 9.15
N GLN A 95 -1.45 10.43 10.08
CA GLN A 95 -2.58 9.53 9.80
C GLN A 95 -3.90 10.27 9.55
N THR A 96 -4.01 11.54 9.95
CA THR A 96 -5.20 12.36 9.62
C THR A 96 -5.17 12.87 8.18
N PHE A 97 -4.00 12.83 7.51
CA PHE A 97 -3.90 13.24 6.11
C PHE A 97 -4.46 12.15 5.20
N PRO A 98 -5.46 12.45 4.36
CA PRO A 98 -5.99 11.45 3.45
C PRO A 98 -4.93 11.12 2.37
N PRO A 99 -4.76 9.84 1.98
CA PRO A 99 -3.76 9.44 0.98
C PRO A 99 -3.89 10.21 -0.34
N VAL A 100 -5.12 10.54 -0.74
CA VAL A 100 -5.39 11.31 -1.96
C VAL A 100 -4.82 12.73 -1.89
N ALA A 101 -4.77 13.36 -0.71
CA ALA A 101 -4.17 14.69 -0.55
C ALA A 101 -2.64 14.63 -0.66
N VAL A 102 -2.02 13.59 -0.11
CA VAL A 102 -0.57 13.35 -0.29
C VAL A 102 -0.24 13.23 -1.77
N LEU A 103 -1.05 12.46 -2.53
CA LEU A 103 -0.87 12.34 -3.97
C LEU A 103 -1.10 13.67 -4.70
N ALA A 104 -2.15 14.42 -4.34
CA ALA A 104 -2.48 15.70 -4.95
C ALA A 104 -1.38 16.76 -4.75
N ILE A 105 -0.68 16.74 -3.61
CA ILE A 105 0.47 17.63 -3.33
C ILE A 105 1.74 17.11 -4.02
N ALA A 106 1.94 15.80 -4.11
CA ALA A 106 3.12 15.21 -4.74
C ALA A 106 3.19 15.51 -6.25
N VAL A 107 2.04 15.55 -6.94
CA VAL A 107 1.97 15.80 -8.39
C VAL A 107 2.63 17.12 -8.83
N PRO A 108 2.27 18.31 -8.29
CA PRO A 108 2.90 19.56 -8.72
C PRO A 108 4.39 19.66 -8.32
N VAL A 109 4.82 18.99 -7.26
CA VAL A 109 6.20 19.08 -6.75
C VAL A 109 7.14 18.13 -7.50
N ILE A 110 6.70 16.90 -7.79
CA ILE A 110 7.54 15.79 -8.27
C ILE A 110 7.13 15.34 -9.69
N GLY A 111 5.89 15.61 -10.10
CA GLY A 111 5.30 15.18 -11.37
C GLY A 111 4.39 13.95 -11.23
N PHE A 112 4.09 13.31 -12.36
CA PHE A 112 3.31 12.06 -12.42
C PHE A 112 4.20 10.83 -12.59
N GLY A 113 3.68 9.65 -12.21
CA GLY A 113 4.30 8.35 -12.50
C GLY A 113 4.76 7.57 -11.27
N LEU A 114 5.66 6.62 -11.49
CA LEU A 114 6.08 5.64 -10.47
C LEU A 114 6.83 6.27 -9.29
N LYS A 115 7.76 7.19 -9.56
CA LYS A 115 8.58 7.85 -8.53
C LYS A 115 7.76 8.60 -7.47
N PRO A 116 6.86 9.55 -7.84
CA PRO A 116 6.03 10.25 -6.86
C PRO A 116 5.10 9.31 -6.10
N ALA A 117 4.57 8.27 -6.75
CA ALA A 117 3.76 7.26 -6.09
C ALA A 117 4.54 6.49 -5.01
N ILE A 118 5.77 6.04 -5.31
CA ILE A 118 6.62 5.35 -4.33
C ILE A 118 6.92 6.26 -3.14
N ILE A 119 7.29 7.52 -3.37
CA ILE A 119 7.59 8.47 -2.29
C ILE A 119 6.36 8.67 -1.40
N ALA A 120 5.18 8.94 -2.00
CA ALA A 120 3.94 9.12 -1.26
C ALA A 120 3.57 7.88 -0.43
N LEU A 121 3.73 6.68 -1.00
CA LEU A 121 3.43 5.42 -0.32
C LEU A 121 4.41 5.12 0.81
N ILE A 122 5.70 5.47 0.67
CA ILE A 122 6.67 5.36 1.77
C ILE A 122 6.27 6.30 2.89
N LEU A 123 6.07 7.59 2.60
CA LEU A 123 5.72 8.60 3.61
C LEU A 123 4.47 8.20 4.39
N TYR A 124 3.45 7.75 3.67
CA TYR A 124 2.22 7.27 4.29
C TYR A 124 2.41 5.95 5.04
N GLY A 125 3.13 4.99 4.45
CA GLY A 125 3.34 3.65 4.98
C GLY A 125 4.25 3.59 6.20
N VAL A 126 5.15 4.56 6.39
CA VAL A 126 6.03 4.63 7.59
C VAL A 126 5.23 4.78 8.87
N LEU A 127 4.17 5.58 8.86
CA LEU A 127 3.39 5.89 10.06
C LEU A 127 2.69 4.67 10.68
N PRO A 128 1.93 3.84 9.94
CA PRO A 128 1.31 2.64 10.52
C PRO A 128 2.36 1.59 10.89
N VAL A 129 3.46 1.47 10.16
CA VAL A 129 4.57 0.55 10.50
C VAL A 129 5.20 0.95 11.84
N LEU A 130 5.48 2.23 12.03
CA LEU A 130 6.03 2.77 13.26
C LEU A 130 5.10 2.48 14.45
N GLN A 131 3.80 2.79 14.31
CA GLN A 131 2.81 2.52 15.36
C GLN A 131 2.72 1.02 15.69
N ALA A 132 2.69 0.16 14.67
CA ALA A 132 2.69 -1.29 14.86
C ALA A 132 3.98 -1.76 15.56
N THR A 133 5.13 -1.16 15.25
CA THR A 133 6.41 -1.47 15.89
C THR A 133 6.37 -1.09 17.37
N LEU A 134 5.98 0.13 17.72
CA LEU A 134 5.90 0.59 19.10
C LEU A 134 4.92 -0.27 19.92
N ALA A 135 3.73 -0.52 19.39
CA ALA A 135 2.74 -1.40 20.04
C ALA A 135 3.26 -2.84 20.21
N GLY A 136 4.08 -3.34 19.28
CA GLY A 136 4.73 -4.63 19.40
C GLY A 136 5.75 -4.67 20.54
N TRP A 137 6.59 -3.64 20.67
CA TRP A 137 7.57 -3.53 21.75
C TRP A 137 6.93 -3.42 23.13
N GLU A 138 5.87 -2.62 23.27
CA GLU A 138 5.13 -2.49 24.54
C GLU A 138 4.55 -3.82 25.04
N ARG A 139 4.08 -4.67 24.11
CA ARG A 139 3.53 -5.99 24.47
C ARG A 139 4.59 -6.99 24.91
N LEU A 140 5.83 -6.86 24.41
CA LEU A 140 6.93 -7.78 24.71
C LEU A 140 7.69 -7.41 25.98
N MET A 141 7.66 -6.14 26.38
CA MET A 141 8.30 -5.63 27.59
C MET A 141 7.26 -4.93 28.47
N PRO A 142 6.31 -5.69 29.07
CA PRO A 142 5.45 -5.13 30.10
C PRO A 142 6.33 -4.67 31.27
N ALA A 143 6.06 -3.46 31.76
CA ALA A 143 6.78 -2.83 32.86
C ALA A 143 6.79 -3.68 34.14
#